data_AF-A0A7M3X1Z1-F1
#
_entry.id   AF-A0A7M3X1Z1-F1
#
_cell.length_a   1.000
_cell.length_b   1.000
_cell.length_c   1.000
_cell.angle_alpha   90.00
_cell.angle_beta   90.00
_cell.angle_gamma   90.00
#
_symmetry.space_group_name_H-M   'P 1'
#
loop_
_entity.id
_entity.type
_entity.pdbx_description
1 polymer ?
#
loop_
_entity_poly.entity_id
_entity_poly.type
_entity_poly.pdbx_seq_one_letter_code
_entity_poly.pdbx_strand_id
1 'polypeptide(L)'
;MVTMSLSAGIVELHRSPLADANDVAAVGAGCAFITRSSGEAIYVDPVNGSDAWDGTWSCPKATLSDALNESSSNDEIVLYSGRYHENVTVDGKDNLLIRAASGARVVFDGTQSIADDMDATWTTADSDGIQEVTLPVDGWQLFLAYDEQVPARWPNAQFSDESVFNRSYWAEGTLTGSNNAYTIGWLTDAGPETGVHTGLNETINATGLNPIGAIAVMNLGSFRSNSRVITDWNSANGTFAYDGNGVGWKTKHHAYFLEGKRELIDADGEWWFNNANNRLHYKTPSGQDANNLDLRVKVQPFAMSVENSDGVTIQGIDFFGTTVNFNECDGCSFTNATLEYPSTSKRGLGIAGESEDDRWMTRFYRCTNSFVDNISITNTDGGAIEFQGSAGQSHNNTVNNSYFHAIDWSAADQKGLMTTIYEGGRDMYFTNNTVHLTGASSVLSIGDAPKVFYNEVWDVGHLQT
;
A
#
# COMPACT_ATOMS: atom_id res chain seq x y z
N MET A 1 2.62 -18.24 -25.43
CA MET A 1 3.88 -17.96 -24.72
C MET A 1 3.45 -17.81 -23.27
N VAL A 2 3.69 -18.83 -22.44
CA VAL A 2 3.18 -18.88 -21.06
C VAL A 2 4.06 -17.95 -20.23
N THR A 3 3.56 -16.77 -19.91
CA THR A 3 4.15 -15.88 -18.92
C THR A 3 3.84 -16.45 -17.54
N MET A 4 4.86 -17.01 -16.90
CA MET A 4 4.81 -17.30 -15.46
C MET A 4 4.93 -15.97 -14.73
N SER A 5 3.82 -15.49 -14.19
CA SER A 5 3.85 -14.58 -13.04
C SER A 5 4.49 -15.36 -11.88
N LEU A 6 5.72 -14.99 -11.53
CA LEU A 6 6.33 -15.39 -10.26
C LEU A 6 5.92 -14.34 -9.25
N SER A 7 4.69 -14.43 -8.74
CA SER A 7 4.42 -13.96 -7.38
C SER A 7 5.36 -14.78 -6.49
N ALA A 8 6.34 -14.14 -5.88
CA ALA A 8 7.14 -14.73 -4.83
C ALA A 8 6.26 -14.83 -3.58
N GLY A 9 5.24 -15.69 -3.66
CA GLY A 9 4.29 -15.95 -2.58
C GLY A 9 5.07 -16.22 -1.29
N ILE A 10 4.64 -15.55 -0.23
CA ILE A 10 5.12 -15.80 1.12
C ILE A 10 4.86 -17.28 1.39
N VAL A 11 5.91 -18.10 1.32
CA VAL A 11 5.82 -19.49 1.76
C VAL A 11 5.45 -19.46 3.23
N GLU A 12 4.22 -19.88 3.51
CA GLU A 12 3.68 -20.11 4.83
C GLU A 12 4.62 -21.10 5.54
N LEU A 13 5.37 -20.61 6.53
CA LEU A 13 5.97 -21.49 7.51
C LEU A 13 4.90 -21.85 8.52
N HIS A 14 4.06 -22.82 8.15
CA HIS A 14 3.33 -23.63 9.11
C HIS A 14 4.36 -24.46 9.91
N ARG A 15 5.05 -23.81 10.85
CA ARG A 15 5.58 -24.54 11.99
C ARG A 15 4.39 -24.87 12.86
N SER A 16 3.99 -26.14 12.85
CA SER A 16 3.29 -26.70 14.00
C SER A 16 4.06 -26.27 15.26
N PRO A 17 3.39 -25.71 16.29
CA PRO A 17 4.06 -25.34 17.51
C PRO A 17 4.57 -26.62 18.17
N LEU A 18 5.81 -26.99 17.89
CA LEU A 18 6.57 -27.92 18.73
C LEU A 18 7.19 -27.12 19.86
N ALA A 19 6.32 -26.48 20.62
CA ALA A 19 6.50 -26.09 22.01
C ALA A 19 5.09 -25.89 22.54
N ASP A 20 4.59 -26.88 23.29
CA ASP A 20 3.44 -26.66 24.14
C ASP A 20 3.66 -25.36 24.93
N ALA A 21 2.63 -24.53 25.06
CA ALA A 21 2.63 -23.26 25.80
C ALA A 21 3.07 -23.36 27.29
N ASN A 22 3.48 -24.55 27.72
CA ASN A 22 4.07 -24.84 29.03
C ASN A 22 5.61 -24.74 29.09
N ASP A 23 6.33 -24.46 27.98
CA ASP A 23 7.80 -24.56 27.96
C ASP A 23 8.59 -23.25 27.73
N VAL A 24 7.93 -22.11 27.48
CA VAL A 24 8.62 -20.79 27.52
C VAL A 24 9.12 -20.49 28.95
N ALA A 25 8.40 -20.99 29.96
CA ALA A 25 8.77 -20.88 31.36
C ALA A 25 10.00 -21.73 31.75
N ALA A 26 10.30 -22.82 31.04
CA ALA A 26 11.45 -23.68 31.33
C ALA A 26 12.74 -23.15 30.70
N VAL A 27 12.66 -22.48 29.54
CA VAL A 27 13.78 -21.75 28.93
C VAL A 27 14.05 -20.43 29.68
N GLY A 28 13.01 -19.75 30.18
CA GLY A 28 13.08 -18.41 30.76
C GLY A 28 13.59 -18.27 32.20
N ALA A 29 13.70 -19.35 32.98
CA ALA A 29 14.07 -19.25 34.41
C ALA A 29 15.48 -18.67 34.64
N GLY A 30 16.41 -18.85 33.70
CA GLY A 30 17.76 -18.26 33.75
C GLY A 30 17.85 -16.86 33.12
N CYS A 31 16.95 -16.54 32.18
CA CYS A 31 17.00 -15.31 31.41
C CYS A 31 16.77 -14.05 32.25
N ALA A 32 15.96 -14.14 33.30
CA ALA A 32 15.73 -13.04 34.24
C ALA A 32 17.00 -12.62 35.04
N PHE A 33 18.08 -13.39 34.98
CA PHE A 33 19.34 -13.11 35.66
C PHE A 33 20.51 -12.87 34.71
N ILE A 34 20.26 -12.89 33.39
CA ILE A 34 21.28 -12.64 32.37
C ILE A 34 21.19 -11.17 31.98
N THR A 35 22.29 -10.44 32.19
CA THR A 35 22.38 -9.03 31.82
C THR A 35 23.09 -8.86 30.49
N ARG A 36 22.55 -8.02 29.61
CA ARG A 36 23.23 -7.62 28.38
C ARG A 36 24.38 -6.65 28.69
N SER A 37 25.53 -6.85 28.04
CA SER A 37 26.67 -5.93 28.22
C SER A 37 26.49 -4.67 27.37
N SER A 38 26.98 -3.53 27.88
CA SER A 38 27.00 -2.28 27.10
C SER A 38 27.80 -2.46 25.80
N GLY A 39 27.23 -2.00 24.68
CA GLY A 39 27.80 -2.15 23.35
C GLY A 39 27.53 -3.51 22.67
N GLU A 40 26.85 -4.45 23.34
CA GLU A 40 26.32 -5.65 22.67
C GLU A 40 24.93 -5.37 22.08
N ALA A 41 24.67 -6.00 20.93
CA ALA A 41 23.38 -5.92 20.25
C ALA A 41 22.21 -6.39 21.13
N ILE A 42 21.04 -5.79 20.90
CA ILE A 42 19.77 -6.18 21.49
C ILE A 42 19.09 -7.15 20.54
N TYR A 43 18.80 -8.37 20.99
CA TYR A 43 18.16 -9.40 20.18
C TYR A 43 16.66 -9.43 20.43
N VAL A 44 15.87 -9.64 19.38
CA VAL A 44 14.41 -9.73 19.43
C VAL A 44 13.92 -11.00 18.74
N ASP A 45 12.97 -11.71 19.36
CA ASP A 45 12.30 -12.89 18.84
C ASP A 45 10.81 -12.86 19.21
N PRO A 46 9.89 -12.72 18.24
CA PRO A 46 8.46 -12.56 18.51
C PRO A 46 7.80 -13.87 18.93
N VAL A 47 8.50 -15.00 18.81
CA VAL A 47 7.98 -16.33 19.14
C VAL A 47 8.52 -16.82 20.49
N ASN A 48 9.82 -16.64 20.73
CA ASN A 48 10.50 -17.18 21.91
C ASN A 48 11.00 -16.12 22.90
N GLY A 49 10.87 -14.83 22.56
CA GLY A 49 11.36 -13.74 23.38
C GLY A 49 10.43 -13.34 24.52
N SER A 50 10.93 -12.49 25.40
CA SER A 50 10.15 -11.85 26.46
C SER A 50 10.70 -10.46 26.74
N ASP A 51 9.81 -9.47 26.79
CA ASP A 51 10.19 -8.08 27.07
C ASP A 51 10.66 -7.88 28.52
N ALA A 52 10.46 -8.87 29.38
CA ALA A 52 11.06 -8.91 30.72
C ALA A 52 12.56 -9.28 30.72
N TRP A 53 13.16 -9.62 29.56
CA TRP A 53 14.57 -9.97 29.45
C TRP A 53 15.40 -8.82 28.85
N ASP A 54 16.70 -8.78 29.20
CA ASP A 54 17.64 -7.74 28.76
C ASP A 54 18.04 -7.82 27.26
N GLY A 55 17.46 -8.75 26.49
CA GLY A 55 17.65 -8.84 25.04
C GLY A 55 19.01 -9.36 24.60
N THR A 56 19.51 -10.43 25.25
CA THR A 56 20.73 -11.12 24.80
C THR A 56 20.43 -12.15 23.71
N TRP A 57 21.45 -12.64 22.99
CA TRP A 57 21.27 -13.63 21.92
C TRP A 57 20.54 -14.91 22.36
N SER A 58 20.68 -15.32 23.63
CA SER A 58 20.03 -16.50 24.18
C SER A 58 18.72 -16.18 24.93
N CYS A 59 18.49 -14.91 25.24
CA CYS A 59 17.32 -14.41 25.96
C CYS A 59 16.84 -13.11 25.28
N PRO A 60 16.28 -13.21 24.06
CA PRO A 60 15.87 -12.06 23.28
C PRO A 60 14.61 -11.40 23.84
N LYS A 61 14.42 -10.11 23.55
CA LYS A 61 13.15 -9.43 23.78
C LYS A 61 12.05 -9.99 22.89
N ALA A 62 10.79 -9.82 23.27
CA ALA A 62 9.67 -10.24 22.44
C ALA A 62 9.38 -9.23 21.32
N THR A 63 9.54 -7.94 21.60
CA THR A 63 9.13 -6.86 20.70
C THR A 63 10.27 -5.93 20.31
N LEU A 64 10.17 -5.37 19.10
CA LEU A 64 11.07 -4.29 18.68
C LEU A 64 10.81 -3.03 19.50
N SER A 65 9.56 -2.78 19.91
CA SER A 65 9.21 -1.65 20.78
C SER A 65 10.03 -1.64 22.07
N ASP A 66 10.10 -2.77 22.80
CA ASP A 66 10.91 -2.83 24.03
C ASP A 66 12.42 -2.75 23.75
N ALA A 67 12.88 -3.32 22.63
CA ALA A 67 14.28 -3.15 22.22
C ALA A 67 14.64 -1.69 21.93
N LEU A 68 13.72 -0.92 21.35
CA LEU A 68 13.88 0.51 21.10
C LEU A 68 13.81 1.36 22.37
N ASN A 69 13.06 0.93 23.38
CA ASN A 69 13.02 1.61 24.68
C ASN A 69 14.36 1.48 25.43
N GLU A 70 15.09 0.39 25.22
CA GLU A 70 16.39 0.14 25.85
C GLU A 70 17.60 0.54 24.99
N SER A 71 17.41 0.79 23.70
CA SER A 71 18.49 1.20 22.82
C SER A 71 18.84 2.69 22.98
N SER A 72 20.07 3.01 22.58
CA SER A 72 20.61 4.36 22.48
C SER A 72 21.23 4.58 21.11
N SER A 73 21.69 5.80 20.82
CA SER A 73 22.47 6.08 19.63
C SER A 73 23.67 5.13 19.51
N ASN A 74 23.96 4.69 18.29
CA ASN A 74 25.02 3.74 17.92
C ASN A 74 24.80 2.28 18.39
N ASP A 75 23.66 1.95 18.99
CA ASP A 75 23.33 0.56 19.29
C ASP A 75 22.94 -0.24 18.05
N GLU A 76 22.88 -1.55 18.22
CA GLU A 76 22.43 -2.51 17.22
C GLU A 76 21.25 -3.32 17.77
N ILE A 77 20.19 -3.46 16.98
CA ILE A 77 19.06 -4.34 17.23
C ILE A 77 19.03 -5.43 16.16
N VAL A 78 19.01 -6.70 16.59
CA VAL A 78 19.05 -7.89 15.73
C VAL A 78 17.74 -8.67 15.87
N LEU A 79 17.00 -8.77 14.78
CA LEU A 79 15.69 -9.43 14.71
C LEU A 79 15.83 -10.88 14.25
N TYR A 80 15.27 -11.83 15.01
CA TYR A 80 15.15 -13.23 14.61
C TYR A 80 13.92 -13.47 13.72
N SER A 81 13.91 -14.63 13.05
CA SER A 81 12.89 -14.95 12.07
C SER A 81 11.50 -14.93 12.70
N GLY A 82 10.56 -14.27 12.04
CA GLY A 82 9.21 -14.14 12.56
C GLY A 82 8.39 -13.11 11.80
N ARG A 83 7.10 -13.12 12.09
CA ARG A 83 6.16 -12.10 11.67
C ARG A 83 5.95 -11.14 12.84
N TYR A 84 6.16 -9.86 12.59
CA TYR A 84 6.05 -8.79 13.58
C TYR A 84 4.86 -7.91 13.19
N HIS A 85 3.96 -7.65 14.12
CA HIS A 85 2.87 -6.68 13.96
C HIS A 85 3.05 -5.58 14.98
N GLU A 86 3.86 -4.59 14.63
CA GLU A 86 4.17 -3.44 15.48
C GLU A 86 4.16 -2.16 14.64
N ASN A 87 3.92 -1.04 15.32
CA ASN A 87 4.11 0.32 14.81
C ASN A 87 5.05 1.03 15.78
N VAL A 88 6.33 1.14 15.40
CA VAL A 88 7.38 1.66 16.27
C VAL A 88 8.00 2.94 15.71
N THR A 89 8.51 3.79 16.61
CA THR A 89 9.25 5.00 16.24
C THR A 89 10.66 4.94 16.82
N VAL A 90 11.67 5.09 15.96
CA VAL A 90 13.04 5.43 16.33
C VAL A 90 13.09 6.93 16.55
N ASP A 91 13.09 7.38 17.81
CA ASP A 91 13.13 8.79 18.18
C ASP A 91 14.38 9.12 18.99
N GLY A 92 15.14 10.12 18.54
CA GLY A 92 16.33 10.65 19.22
C GLY A 92 17.51 9.68 19.29
N LYS A 93 17.71 8.81 18.28
CA LYS A 93 18.72 7.73 18.30
C LYS A 93 19.56 7.69 17.01
N ASP A 94 20.58 8.53 16.96
CA ASP A 94 21.52 8.56 15.83
C ASP A 94 22.28 7.23 15.65
N ASN A 95 22.57 6.89 14.40
CA ASN A 95 23.38 5.73 13.98
C ASN A 95 22.87 4.38 14.51
N LEU A 96 21.59 4.28 14.86
CA LEU A 96 21.00 3.00 15.28
C LEU A 96 20.93 2.04 14.08
N LEU A 97 21.40 0.81 14.26
CA LEU A 97 21.28 -0.26 13.28
C LEU A 97 20.16 -1.21 13.70
N ILE A 98 19.11 -1.33 12.89
CA ILE A 98 18.06 -2.35 13.04
C ILE A 98 18.19 -3.31 11.87
N ARG A 99 18.50 -4.58 12.16
CA ARG A 99 18.66 -5.57 11.08
C ARG A 99 18.14 -6.95 11.41
N ALA A 100 17.84 -7.71 10.37
CA ALA A 100 17.64 -9.16 10.53
C ALA A 100 18.94 -9.86 10.96
N ALA A 101 18.79 -10.95 11.70
CA ALA A 101 19.87 -11.90 11.94
C ALA A 101 20.28 -12.60 10.63
N SER A 102 21.52 -13.09 10.59
CA SER A 102 22.02 -13.79 9.40
C SER A 102 21.15 -15.00 9.04
N GLY A 103 20.64 -15.02 7.81
CA GLY A 103 19.75 -16.07 7.30
C GLY A 103 18.33 -16.05 7.88
N ALA A 104 17.98 -15.05 8.67
CA ALA A 104 16.62 -14.91 9.20
C ALA A 104 15.68 -14.28 8.17
N ARG A 105 14.41 -14.70 8.20
CA ARG A 105 13.32 -14.05 7.47
C ARG A 105 12.48 -13.26 8.45
N VAL A 106 12.58 -11.94 8.39
CA VAL A 106 11.89 -11.00 9.27
C VAL A 106 10.87 -10.25 8.43
N VAL A 107 9.59 -10.38 8.78
CA VAL A 107 8.50 -9.70 8.06
C VAL A 107 7.71 -8.84 9.03
N PHE A 108 7.62 -7.55 8.77
CA PHE A 108 6.62 -6.69 9.42
C PHE A 108 5.33 -6.77 8.62
N ASP A 109 4.28 -7.26 9.26
CA ASP A 109 2.97 -7.51 8.63
C ASP A 109 1.98 -6.46 9.13
N GLY A 110 1.54 -5.58 8.23
CA GLY A 110 0.56 -4.53 8.51
C GLY A 110 -0.89 -4.99 8.56
N THR A 111 -1.12 -6.30 8.44
CA THR A 111 -2.45 -6.88 8.33
C THR A 111 -2.81 -7.72 9.56
N GLN A 112 -4.11 -7.84 9.81
CA GLN A 112 -4.67 -8.72 10.83
C GLN A 112 -5.62 -9.74 10.21
N SER A 113 -5.52 -10.99 10.66
CA SER A 113 -6.46 -12.08 10.36
C SER A 113 -7.83 -11.71 10.91
N ILE A 114 -8.85 -11.76 10.06
CA ILE A 114 -10.23 -11.52 10.49
C ILE A 114 -10.66 -12.61 11.47
N ALA A 115 -10.22 -13.86 11.26
CA ALA A 115 -10.56 -14.97 12.14
C ALA A 115 -9.67 -15.02 13.39
N ASP A 116 -8.35 -15.03 13.22
CA ASP A 116 -7.42 -15.35 14.33
C ASP A 116 -7.06 -14.14 15.19
N ASP A 117 -6.86 -12.97 14.57
CA ASP A 117 -6.41 -11.75 15.26
C ASP A 117 -7.62 -10.96 15.79
N MET A 118 -8.75 -10.97 15.04
CA MET A 118 -9.95 -10.19 15.38
C MET A 118 -11.10 -11.00 15.99
N ASP A 119 -11.03 -12.34 15.98
CA ASP A 119 -12.14 -13.23 16.41
C ASP A 119 -13.48 -12.86 15.77
N ALA A 120 -13.46 -12.47 14.50
CA ALA A 120 -14.62 -11.99 13.77
C ALA A 120 -15.15 -13.07 12.80
N THR A 121 -16.47 -13.29 12.84
CA THR A 121 -17.15 -14.31 12.04
C THR A 121 -17.98 -13.67 10.94
N TRP A 122 -17.84 -14.18 9.72
CA TRP A 122 -18.63 -13.76 8.56
C TRP A 122 -20.05 -14.30 8.62
N THR A 123 -21.00 -13.50 8.14
CA THR A 123 -22.39 -13.93 7.93
C THR A 123 -22.47 -14.92 6.77
N THR A 124 -23.58 -15.67 6.70
CA THR A 124 -23.94 -16.38 5.47
C THR A 124 -24.13 -15.42 4.31
N ALA A 125 -23.85 -15.87 3.10
CA ALA A 125 -24.06 -15.08 1.89
C ALA A 125 -25.53 -14.65 1.72
N ASP A 126 -25.72 -13.41 1.28
CA ASP A 126 -27.03 -12.90 0.88
C ASP A 126 -27.43 -13.36 -0.54
N SER A 127 -28.50 -12.79 -1.10
CA SER A 127 -29.00 -13.14 -2.43
C SER A 127 -28.04 -12.81 -3.58
N ASP A 128 -27.08 -11.90 -3.35
CA ASP A 128 -26.09 -11.47 -4.34
C ASP A 128 -24.78 -12.28 -4.19
N GLY A 129 -24.72 -13.20 -3.22
CA GLY A 129 -23.52 -13.97 -2.89
C GLY A 129 -22.52 -13.21 -2.01
N ILE A 130 -22.94 -12.11 -1.39
CA ILE A 130 -22.07 -11.26 -0.58
C ILE A 130 -22.14 -11.71 0.87
N GLN A 131 -20.98 -11.90 1.48
CA GLN A 131 -20.82 -12.17 2.91
C GLN A 131 -20.37 -10.91 3.62
N GLU A 132 -20.74 -10.76 4.90
CA GLU A 132 -20.47 -9.56 5.68
C GLU A 132 -19.77 -9.90 6.99
N VAL A 133 -18.89 -9.02 7.47
CA VAL A 133 -18.31 -9.10 8.80
C VAL A 133 -18.19 -7.69 9.39
N THR A 134 -18.44 -7.55 10.69
CA THR A 134 -18.16 -6.30 11.41
C THR A 134 -16.75 -6.38 11.98
N LEU A 135 -15.90 -5.45 11.58
CA LEU A 135 -14.51 -5.38 12.03
C LEU A 135 -14.41 -4.50 13.30
N PRO A 136 -13.56 -4.89 14.28
CA PRO A 136 -13.31 -4.08 15.47
C PRO A 136 -12.45 -2.84 15.18
N VAL A 137 -11.76 -2.83 14.04
CA VAL A 137 -10.90 -1.74 13.55
C VAL A 137 -11.17 -1.48 12.08
N ASP A 138 -10.85 -0.29 11.60
CA ASP A 138 -10.99 0.05 10.20
C ASP A 138 -9.95 -0.72 9.37
N GLY A 139 -10.41 -1.40 8.32
CA GLY A 139 -9.58 -2.12 7.36
C GLY A 139 -9.76 -1.53 5.96
N TRP A 140 -8.68 -1.22 5.26
CA TRP A 140 -8.75 -0.47 3.99
C TRP A 140 -8.06 -1.15 2.80
N GLN A 141 -7.66 -2.40 2.97
CA GLN A 141 -7.18 -3.28 1.91
C GLN A 141 -7.44 -4.72 2.36
N LEU A 142 -8.09 -5.53 1.52
CA LEU A 142 -8.46 -6.92 1.82
C LEU A 142 -7.51 -7.88 1.09
N PHE A 143 -7.10 -8.93 1.79
CA PHE A 143 -6.24 -9.99 1.25
C PHE A 143 -6.89 -11.36 1.46
N LEU A 144 -6.79 -12.22 0.46
CA LEU A 144 -7.09 -13.64 0.53
C LEU A 144 -5.79 -14.42 0.32
N ALA A 145 -5.35 -15.18 1.31
CA ALA A 145 -4.09 -15.93 1.26
C ALA A 145 -2.90 -15.06 0.81
N TYR A 146 -2.80 -13.84 1.35
CA TYR A 146 -1.80 -12.82 1.03
C TYR A 146 -1.89 -12.18 -0.37
N ASP A 147 -2.90 -12.51 -1.17
CA ASP A 147 -3.18 -11.85 -2.45
C ASP A 147 -4.26 -10.76 -2.28
N GLU A 148 -3.98 -9.55 -2.76
CA GLU A 148 -4.92 -8.43 -2.68
C GLU A 148 -6.22 -8.71 -3.46
N GLN A 149 -7.34 -8.37 -2.82
CA GLN A 149 -8.69 -8.45 -3.38
C GLN A 149 -9.11 -7.07 -3.91
N VAL A 150 -9.93 -7.05 -4.96
CA VAL A 150 -10.24 -5.82 -5.72
C VAL A 150 -11.29 -4.98 -4.98
N PRO A 151 -11.04 -3.69 -4.71
CA PRO A 151 -12.12 -2.79 -4.28
C PRO A 151 -13.23 -2.80 -5.34
N ALA A 152 -14.46 -3.07 -4.93
CA ALA A 152 -15.60 -3.21 -5.83
C ALA A 152 -15.72 -1.99 -6.75
N ARG A 153 -15.65 -2.24 -8.06
CA ARG A 153 -15.50 -1.15 -9.03
C ARG A 153 -16.28 -1.37 -10.30
N TRP A 154 -16.68 -0.26 -10.92
CA TRP A 154 -17.21 -0.27 -12.28
C TRP A 154 -16.43 0.69 -13.18
N PRO A 155 -16.01 0.29 -14.39
CA PRO A 155 -16.05 -1.09 -14.89
C PRO A 155 -15.18 -2.06 -14.08
N ASN A 156 -15.56 -3.34 -14.10
CA ASN A 156 -14.84 -4.40 -13.39
C ASN A 156 -13.45 -4.59 -13.97
N ALA A 157 -12.49 -4.83 -13.10
CA ALA A 157 -11.12 -5.20 -13.44
C ALA A 157 -10.58 -6.11 -12.32
N GLN A 158 -9.49 -6.83 -12.58
CA GLN A 158 -8.94 -7.83 -11.67
C GLN A 158 -7.42 -7.71 -11.57
N PHE A 159 -6.89 -7.95 -10.35
CA PHE A 159 -5.45 -8.07 -10.14
C PHE A 159 -4.92 -9.35 -10.79
N SER A 160 -5.68 -10.44 -10.72
CA SER A 160 -5.27 -11.78 -11.17
C SER A 160 -4.98 -11.90 -12.67
N ASP A 161 -5.52 -10.99 -13.49
CA ASP A 161 -5.29 -10.92 -14.93
C ASP A 161 -4.71 -9.58 -15.40
N GLU A 162 -4.25 -8.76 -14.44
CA GLU A 162 -3.64 -7.43 -14.66
C GLU A 162 -4.57 -6.42 -15.36
N SER A 163 -5.87 -6.68 -15.51
CA SER A 163 -6.80 -5.74 -16.15
C SER A 163 -6.96 -4.42 -15.37
N VAL A 164 -6.61 -4.39 -14.08
CA VAL A 164 -6.51 -3.12 -13.31
C VAL A 164 -5.46 -2.17 -13.87
N PHE A 165 -4.43 -2.69 -14.57
CA PHE A 165 -3.41 -1.93 -15.30
C PHE A 165 -3.77 -1.82 -16.78
N ASN A 166 -5.05 -1.87 -17.15
CA ASN A 166 -5.45 -1.70 -18.53
C ASN A 166 -6.52 -0.61 -18.64
N ARG A 167 -6.14 0.50 -19.29
CA ARG A 167 -7.02 1.66 -19.49
C ARG A 167 -8.31 1.35 -20.25
N SER A 168 -8.38 0.26 -21.00
CA SER A 168 -9.63 -0.18 -21.64
C SER A 168 -10.69 -0.64 -20.65
N TYR A 169 -10.35 -0.93 -19.39
CA TYR A 169 -11.31 -1.26 -18.33
C TYR A 169 -11.73 -0.01 -17.51
N TRP A 170 -11.63 1.16 -18.13
CA TRP A 170 -12.15 2.42 -17.62
C TRP A 170 -13.27 2.89 -18.55
N ALA A 171 -14.32 3.46 -17.98
CA ALA A 171 -15.37 4.11 -18.75
C ALA A 171 -14.87 5.45 -19.31
N GLU A 172 -15.43 5.88 -20.43
CA GLU A 172 -15.06 7.13 -21.09
C GLU A 172 -16.07 8.26 -20.81
N GLY A 173 -15.57 9.50 -20.77
CA GLY A 173 -16.38 10.70 -20.72
C GLY A 173 -16.61 11.32 -22.10
N THR A 174 -17.81 11.79 -22.39
CA THR A 174 -18.11 12.47 -23.67
C THR A 174 -17.41 13.82 -23.78
N LEU A 175 -16.90 14.13 -24.98
CA LEU A 175 -16.28 15.42 -25.31
C LEU A 175 -17.26 16.44 -25.91
N THR A 176 -18.56 16.15 -25.87
CA THR A 176 -19.52 16.95 -26.64
C THR A 176 -19.97 18.17 -25.85
N GLY A 177 -19.80 19.37 -26.41
CA GLY A 177 -20.35 20.62 -25.87
C GLY A 177 -21.87 20.73 -26.01
N SER A 178 -22.58 19.62 -26.26
CA SER A 178 -24.00 19.60 -26.61
C SER A 178 -24.92 19.84 -25.40
N ASN A 179 -24.40 19.69 -24.17
CA ASN A 179 -25.19 19.73 -22.93
C ASN A 179 -24.57 20.61 -21.82
N ASN A 180 -23.59 21.47 -22.13
CA ASN A 180 -22.81 22.27 -21.16
C ASN A 180 -22.09 21.45 -20.05
N ALA A 181 -22.12 20.12 -20.10
CA ALA A 181 -21.53 19.25 -19.07
C ALA A 181 -20.06 18.90 -19.33
N TYR A 182 -19.50 19.29 -20.48
CA TYR A 182 -18.07 19.19 -20.75
C TYR A 182 -17.30 20.36 -20.12
N THR A 183 -17.42 20.47 -18.80
CA THR A 183 -16.76 21.47 -17.97
C THR A 183 -16.31 20.82 -16.69
N ILE A 184 -15.20 21.31 -16.13
CA ILE A 184 -14.71 20.86 -14.83
C ILE A 184 -15.85 20.90 -13.79
N GLY A 185 -15.95 19.82 -13.01
CA GLY A 185 -17.01 19.58 -12.02
C GLY A 185 -18.20 18.76 -12.54
N TRP A 186 -18.24 18.45 -13.84
CA TRP A 186 -19.27 17.62 -14.46
C TRP A 186 -18.61 16.62 -15.43
N LEU A 187 -19.09 15.38 -15.43
CA LEU A 187 -18.67 14.37 -16.41
C LEU A 187 -19.90 13.62 -16.92
N THR A 188 -19.99 13.49 -18.24
CA THR A 188 -21.07 12.73 -18.90
C THR A 188 -20.51 11.43 -19.42
N ASP A 189 -21.07 10.31 -18.99
CA ASP A 189 -20.70 8.97 -19.46
C ASP A 189 -20.85 8.84 -20.98
N ALA A 190 -19.88 8.23 -21.64
CA ALA A 190 -19.91 7.98 -23.08
C ALA A 190 -20.82 6.82 -23.48
N GLY A 191 -21.33 6.06 -22.50
CA GLY A 191 -22.18 4.91 -22.70
C GLY A 191 -21.37 3.61 -22.80
N PRO A 192 -22.01 2.53 -23.26
CA PRO A 192 -21.42 1.19 -23.27
C PRO A 192 -20.26 1.06 -24.27
N GLU A 193 -19.24 0.28 -23.88
CA GLU A 193 -18.20 -0.21 -24.77
C GLU A 193 -18.40 -1.71 -25.02
N THR A 194 -18.58 -2.07 -26.30
CA THR A 194 -18.97 -3.44 -26.68
C THR A 194 -17.89 -4.44 -26.28
N GLY A 195 -18.28 -5.42 -25.46
CA GLY A 195 -17.37 -6.47 -24.98
C GLY A 195 -16.50 -6.06 -23.79
N VAL A 196 -16.66 -4.84 -23.28
CA VAL A 196 -15.94 -4.34 -22.10
C VAL A 196 -16.91 -4.05 -20.97
N HIS A 197 -17.82 -3.08 -21.13
CA HIS A 197 -18.76 -2.69 -20.09
C HIS A 197 -20.07 -2.09 -20.64
N THR A 198 -21.15 -2.19 -19.85
CA THR A 198 -22.38 -1.42 -20.08
C THR A 198 -22.15 0.07 -19.85
N GLY A 199 -23.06 0.98 -20.24
CA GLY A 199 -22.96 2.39 -19.84
C GLY A 199 -23.42 2.56 -18.38
N LEU A 200 -23.05 3.69 -17.76
CA LEU A 200 -23.34 3.92 -16.34
C LEU A 200 -24.85 3.93 -16.06
N ASN A 201 -25.64 4.52 -16.98
CA ASN A 201 -27.10 4.54 -16.92
C ASN A 201 -27.70 3.12 -16.94
N GLU A 202 -27.20 2.27 -17.83
CA GLU A 202 -27.61 0.86 -17.94
C GLU A 202 -27.24 0.08 -16.68
N THR A 203 -26.03 0.28 -16.15
CA THR A 203 -25.59 -0.33 -14.89
C THR A 203 -26.51 0.06 -13.73
N ILE A 204 -26.79 1.36 -13.56
CA ILE A 204 -27.70 1.87 -12.52
C ILE A 204 -29.08 1.24 -12.63
N ASN A 205 -29.64 1.14 -13.84
CA ASN A 205 -30.95 0.53 -14.06
C ASN A 205 -30.96 -0.98 -13.76
N ALA A 206 -29.84 -1.67 -13.97
CA ALA A 206 -29.73 -3.11 -13.76
C ALA A 206 -29.47 -3.47 -12.29
N THR A 207 -28.60 -2.73 -11.60
CA THR A 207 -28.12 -3.05 -10.25
C THR A 207 -28.83 -2.27 -9.15
N GLY A 208 -29.50 -1.16 -9.50
CA GLY A 208 -30.03 -0.22 -8.51
C GLY A 208 -28.96 0.67 -7.87
N LEU A 209 -27.72 0.68 -8.41
CA LEU A 209 -26.63 1.55 -7.97
C LEU A 209 -27.11 3.00 -7.83
N ASN A 210 -26.92 3.58 -6.66
CA ASN A 210 -26.95 5.02 -6.50
C ASN A 210 -25.53 5.59 -6.65
N PRO A 211 -25.21 6.28 -7.76
CA PRO A 211 -23.85 6.79 -7.98
C PRO A 211 -23.48 7.92 -7.02
N ILE A 212 -24.46 8.62 -6.42
CA ILE A 212 -24.19 9.69 -5.45
C ILE A 212 -23.50 9.10 -4.22
N GLY A 213 -22.35 9.68 -3.86
CA GLY A 213 -21.49 9.19 -2.78
C GLY A 213 -20.50 8.10 -3.19
N ALA A 214 -20.51 7.63 -4.44
CA ALA A 214 -19.44 6.79 -4.95
C ALA A 214 -18.16 7.62 -5.15
N ILE A 215 -17.01 6.97 -5.12
CA ILE A 215 -15.72 7.60 -5.45
C ILE A 215 -15.46 7.38 -6.93
N ALA A 216 -15.35 8.46 -7.69
CA ALA A 216 -14.92 8.42 -9.08
C ALA A 216 -13.42 8.70 -9.14
N VAL A 217 -12.64 7.75 -9.64
CA VAL A 217 -11.23 7.96 -10.02
C VAL A 217 -11.20 8.37 -11.48
N MET A 218 -10.75 9.58 -11.77
CA MET A 218 -10.96 10.19 -13.08
C MET A 218 -9.65 10.75 -13.66
N ASN A 219 -9.25 10.29 -14.84
CA ASN A 219 -8.21 10.90 -15.65
C ASN A 219 -8.82 12.02 -16.50
N LEU A 220 -8.74 13.25 -15.99
CA LEU A 220 -9.31 14.45 -16.64
C LEU A 220 -8.24 15.42 -17.12
N GLY A 221 -7.00 15.26 -16.63
CA GLY A 221 -5.88 16.14 -16.89
C GLY A 221 -4.89 15.63 -17.94
N SER A 222 -5.24 14.59 -18.71
CA SER A 222 -4.36 13.81 -19.60
C SER A 222 -3.41 12.90 -18.82
N PHE A 223 -2.46 13.47 -18.08
CA PHE A 223 -1.49 12.74 -17.25
C PHE A 223 -1.70 12.99 -15.77
N ARG A 224 -2.94 13.32 -15.39
CA ARG A 224 -3.36 13.58 -14.02
C ARG A 224 -4.72 12.95 -13.81
N SER A 225 -4.76 12.01 -12.87
CA SER A 225 -6.00 11.46 -12.37
C SER A 225 -6.27 11.95 -10.95
N ASN A 226 -7.53 12.19 -10.65
CA ASN A 226 -7.98 12.62 -9.34
C ASN A 226 -9.17 11.78 -8.92
N SER A 227 -9.22 11.40 -7.64
CA SER A 227 -10.44 10.80 -7.08
C SER A 227 -11.34 11.89 -6.51
N ARG A 228 -12.65 11.79 -6.74
CA ARG A 228 -13.65 12.69 -6.15
C ARG A 228 -14.92 11.92 -5.82
N VAL A 229 -15.61 12.35 -4.76
CA VAL A 229 -16.96 11.86 -4.47
C VAL A 229 -17.94 12.44 -5.50
N ILE A 230 -18.82 11.59 -6.03
CA ILE A 230 -19.95 12.03 -6.85
C ILE A 230 -20.98 12.74 -5.97
N THR A 231 -21.32 13.98 -6.32
CA THR A 231 -22.22 14.84 -5.53
C THR A 231 -23.64 14.94 -6.06
N ASP A 232 -23.83 14.70 -7.37
CA ASP A 232 -25.14 14.73 -8.01
C ASP A 232 -25.17 13.82 -9.24
N TRP A 233 -26.37 13.41 -9.66
CA TRP A 233 -26.60 12.53 -10.81
C TRP A 233 -27.81 12.96 -11.64
N ASN A 234 -27.60 13.09 -12.94
CA ASN A 234 -28.64 13.34 -13.92
C ASN A 234 -28.80 12.14 -14.86
N SER A 235 -29.81 11.31 -14.58
CA SER A 235 -30.12 10.12 -15.37
C SER A 235 -30.63 10.44 -16.78
N ALA A 236 -31.16 11.65 -17.03
CA ALA A 236 -31.69 12.01 -18.34
C ALA A 236 -30.61 12.09 -19.42
N ASN A 237 -29.35 12.31 -19.02
CA ASN A 237 -28.21 12.42 -19.94
C ASN A 237 -26.95 11.68 -19.48
N GLY A 238 -27.00 10.97 -18.34
CA GLY A 238 -25.86 10.19 -17.86
C GLY A 238 -24.72 11.04 -17.29
N THR A 239 -25.04 12.22 -16.74
CA THR A 239 -24.05 13.15 -16.20
C THR A 239 -24.00 13.08 -14.68
N PHE A 240 -22.80 12.95 -14.11
CA PHE A 240 -22.57 13.14 -12.68
C PHE A 240 -21.79 14.41 -12.39
N ALA A 241 -21.99 14.96 -11.19
CA ALA A 241 -21.26 16.12 -10.68
C ALA A 241 -20.20 15.69 -9.64
N TYR A 242 -19.15 16.50 -9.50
CA TYR A 242 -18.08 16.32 -8.51
C TYR A 242 -17.44 17.66 -8.16
N ASP A 243 -16.64 17.72 -7.07
CA ASP A 243 -15.86 18.92 -6.75
C ASP A 243 -14.68 19.10 -7.71
N GLY A 244 -14.79 20.10 -8.60
CA GLY A 244 -13.76 20.45 -9.57
C GLY A 244 -12.54 21.18 -8.97
N ASN A 245 -12.56 21.56 -7.69
CA ASN A 245 -11.43 22.26 -7.09
C ASN A 245 -10.16 21.39 -7.08
N GLY A 246 -9.04 21.97 -7.52
CA GLY A 246 -7.75 21.30 -7.61
C GLY A 246 -7.67 20.17 -8.64
N VAL A 247 -8.73 19.89 -9.41
CA VAL A 247 -8.74 18.82 -10.41
C VAL A 247 -8.04 19.28 -11.68
N GLY A 248 -7.12 18.45 -12.18
CA GLY A 248 -6.52 18.68 -13.51
C GLY A 248 -7.58 18.50 -14.59
N TRP A 249 -7.81 19.51 -15.44
CA TRP A 249 -8.78 19.42 -16.53
C TRP A 249 -8.18 19.84 -17.87
N LYS A 250 -8.36 19.00 -18.90
CA LYS A 250 -8.02 19.28 -20.29
C LYS A 250 -9.19 18.96 -21.19
N THR A 251 -9.33 19.72 -22.28
CA THR A 251 -10.31 19.46 -23.33
C THR A 251 -9.86 18.31 -24.24
N LYS A 252 -9.71 17.12 -23.68
CA LYS A 252 -9.28 15.85 -24.31
C LYS A 252 -10.06 14.67 -23.74
N HIS A 253 -9.81 13.46 -24.24
CA HIS A 253 -10.35 12.20 -23.74
C HIS A 253 -10.29 12.13 -22.20
N HIS A 254 -11.43 11.82 -21.60
CA HIS A 254 -11.58 11.63 -20.17
C HIS A 254 -11.93 10.18 -19.93
N ALA A 255 -11.30 9.57 -18.95
CA ALA A 255 -11.67 8.24 -18.50
C ALA A 255 -11.88 8.23 -16.99
N TYR A 256 -12.69 7.29 -16.53
CA TYR A 256 -12.97 7.12 -15.12
C TYR A 256 -13.37 5.68 -14.78
N PHE A 257 -13.29 5.36 -13.50
CA PHE A 257 -13.99 4.23 -12.91
C PHE A 257 -14.55 4.64 -11.55
N LEU A 258 -15.52 3.88 -11.05
CA LEU A 258 -16.21 4.12 -9.79
C LEU A 258 -15.81 3.07 -8.75
N GLU A 259 -15.78 3.48 -7.49
CA GLU A 259 -15.55 2.64 -6.31
C GLU A 259 -16.46 3.09 -5.14
N GLY A 260 -16.41 2.37 -4.03
CA GLY A 260 -16.92 2.86 -2.74
C GLY A 260 -18.42 2.63 -2.53
N LYS A 261 -18.98 1.59 -3.15
CA LYS A 261 -20.40 1.23 -3.03
C LYS A 261 -20.58 -0.29 -2.95
N ARG A 262 -21.57 -0.73 -2.15
CA ARG A 262 -21.95 -2.16 -2.06
C ARG A 262 -22.48 -2.67 -3.40
N GLU A 263 -23.24 -1.83 -4.10
CA GLU A 263 -23.92 -2.16 -5.36
C GLU A 263 -22.94 -2.37 -6.54
N LEU A 264 -21.66 -2.08 -6.33
CA LEU A 264 -20.58 -2.38 -7.27
C LEU A 264 -19.99 -3.77 -7.06
N ILE A 265 -20.32 -4.49 -5.99
CA ILE A 265 -19.84 -5.86 -5.78
C ILE A 265 -20.67 -6.79 -6.67
N ASP A 266 -20.12 -7.18 -7.82
CA ASP A 266 -20.78 -8.09 -8.75
C ASP A 266 -19.86 -9.19 -9.32
N ALA A 267 -18.54 -9.08 -9.12
CA ALA A 267 -17.53 -10.07 -9.49
C ALA A 267 -16.86 -10.73 -8.27
N ASP A 268 -16.41 -11.97 -8.46
CA ASP A 268 -15.62 -12.69 -7.45
C ASP A 268 -14.37 -11.88 -7.08
N GLY A 269 -14.03 -11.85 -5.80
CA GLY A 269 -12.87 -11.11 -5.29
C GLY A 269 -13.16 -9.63 -5.00
N GLU A 270 -14.36 -9.13 -5.27
CA GLU A 270 -14.71 -7.74 -4.98
C GLU A 270 -15.17 -7.52 -3.54
N TRP A 271 -14.72 -6.40 -2.96
CA TRP A 271 -15.07 -6.02 -1.59
C TRP A 271 -15.40 -4.52 -1.45
N TRP A 272 -16.15 -4.21 -0.41
CA TRP A 272 -16.43 -2.83 0.00
C TRP A 272 -16.50 -2.73 1.52
N PHE A 273 -15.86 -1.71 2.08
CA PHE A 273 -15.93 -1.41 3.51
C PHE A 273 -16.88 -0.24 3.78
N ASN A 274 -17.91 -0.51 4.56
CA ASN A 274 -18.88 0.47 5.02
C ASN A 274 -18.39 1.16 6.30
N ASN A 275 -17.76 2.32 6.12
CA ASN A 275 -17.22 3.14 7.22
C ASN A 275 -18.29 3.66 8.20
N ALA A 276 -19.58 3.64 7.86
CA ALA A 276 -20.62 4.12 8.76
C ALA A 276 -20.92 3.14 9.92
N ASN A 277 -20.57 1.86 9.75
CA ASN A 277 -20.87 0.80 10.71
C ASN A 277 -19.78 -0.28 10.79
N ASN A 278 -18.58 0.01 10.30
CA ASN A 278 -17.40 -0.85 10.27
C ASN A 278 -17.68 -2.24 9.70
N ARG A 279 -18.42 -2.30 8.60
CA ARG A 279 -18.84 -3.56 7.98
C ARG A 279 -18.12 -3.78 6.66
N LEU A 280 -17.36 -4.86 6.59
CA LEU A 280 -16.76 -5.34 5.36
C LEU A 280 -17.75 -6.24 4.63
N HIS A 281 -17.95 -5.99 3.34
CA HIS A 281 -18.76 -6.79 2.42
C HIS A 281 -17.81 -7.42 1.39
N TYR A 282 -17.94 -8.71 1.14
CA TYR A 282 -17.06 -9.44 0.23
C TYR A 282 -17.80 -10.51 -0.57
N LYS A 283 -17.52 -10.57 -1.88
CA LYS A 283 -17.96 -11.66 -2.75
C LYS A 283 -16.84 -12.66 -2.95
N THR A 284 -16.87 -13.70 -2.15
CA THR A 284 -15.88 -14.78 -2.14
C THR A 284 -15.79 -15.49 -3.50
N PRO A 285 -14.60 -15.92 -3.94
CA PRO A 285 -14.43 -16.72 -5.14
C PRO A 285 -15.34 -17.95 -5.16
N SER A 286 -16.10 -18.11 -6.23
CA SER A 286 -17.00 -19.24 -6.45
C SER A 286 -18.00 -19.51 -5.31
N GLY A 287 -18.34 -18.49 -4.51
CA GLY A 287 -19.28 -18.60 -3.39
C GLY A 287 -18.78 -19.44 -2.21
N GLN A 288 -17.47 -19.55 -2.01
CA GLN A 288 -16.88 -20.21 -0.84
C GLN A 288 -17.32 -19.55 0.48
N ASP A 289 -17.44 -20.32 1.55
CA ASP A 289 -17.70 -19.75 2.89
C ASP A 289 -16.46 -19.01 3.39
N ALA A 290 -16.60 -17.70 3.63
CA ALA A 290 -15.52 -16.80 4.04
C ALA A 290 -14.88 -17.22 5.37
N ASN A 291 -15.62 -17.91 6.23
CA ASN A 291 -15.09 -18.43 7.51
C ASN A 291 -14.09 -19.59 7.33
N ASN A 292 -13.94 -20.13 6.12
CA ASN A 292 -12.96 -21.17 5.81
C ASN A 292 -11.77 -20.64 4.99
N LEU A 293 -11.66 -19.32 4.83
CA LEU A 293 -10.63 -18.66 4.03
C LEU A 293 -9.66 -17.88 4.93
N ASP A 294 -8.40 -17.79 4.50
CA ASP A 294 -7.39 -16.91 5.11
C ASP A 294 -7.63 -15.47 4.62
N LEU A 295 -8.52 -14.76 5.31
CA LEU A 295 -8.86 -13.38 5.01
C LEU A 295 -8.21 -12.44 6.02
N ARG A 296 -7.47 -11.45 5.50
CA ARG A 296 -6.74 -10.46 6.29
C ARG A 296 -7.05 -9.06 5.80
N VAL A 297 -6.99 -8.08 6.69
CA VAL A 297 -7.15 -6.66 6.33
C VAL A 297 -5.95 -5.84 6.75
N LYS A 298 -5.54 -4.88 5.92
CA LYS A 298 -4.54 -3.87 6.28
C LYS A 298 -5.12 -2.91 7.33
N VAL A 299 -4.40 -2.76 8.45
CA VAL A 299 -4.82 -1.96 9.61
C VAL A 299 -3.75 -0.96 10.07
N GLN A 300 -2.53 -0.98 9.49
CA GLN A 300 -1.49 0.01 9.77
C GLN A 300 -0.76 0.47 8.49
N PRO A 301 -0.49 1.77 8.32
CA PRO A 301 0.28 2.26 7.18
C PRO A 301 1.79 2.01 7.37
N PHE A 302 2.33 2.34 8.53
CA PHE A 302 3.76 2.28 8.83
C PHE A 302 4.04 1.30 9.97
N ALA A 303 5.03 0.44 9.77
CA ALA A 303 5.56 -0.45 10.79
C ALA A 303 6.72 0.20 11.55
N MET A 304 7.53 1.01 10.86
CA MET A 304 8.65 1.74 11.45
C MET A 304 8.68 3.18 10.99
N SER A 305 8.79 4.10 11.94
CA SER A 305 9.09 5.51 11.67
C SER A 305 10.44 5.88 12.28
N VAL A 306 11.16 6.79 11.62
CA VAL A 306 12.38 7.41 12.15
C VAL A 306 12.14 8.90 12.27
N GLU A 307 12.32 9.43 13.47
CA GLU A 307 12.13 10.84 13.80
C GLU A 307 13.34 11.34 14.60
N ASN A 308 13.71 12.60 14.40
CA ASN A 308 14.75 13.29 15.18
C ASN A 308 16.05 12.48 15.32
N SER A 309 16.44 11.74 14.28
CA SER A 309 17.57 10.80 14.32
C SER A 309 18.27 10.82 12.98
N ASP A 310 19.61 10.79 12.99
CA ASP A 310 20.45 10.73 11.79
C ASP A 310 21.15 9.36 11.66
N GLY A 311 21.52 8.95 10.45
CA GLY A 311 22.35 7.77 10.21
C GLY A 311 21.71 6.41 10.58
N VAL A 312 20.40 6.37 10.84
CA VAL A 312 19.69 5.13 11.15
C VAL A 312 19.70 4.19 9.95
N THR A 313 19.97 2.91 10.19
CA THR A 313 19.97 1.87 9.15
C THR A 313 18.92 0.82 9.45
N ILE A 314 18.00 0.58 8.51
CA ILE A 314 17.07 -0.55 8.51
C ILE A 314 17.52 -1.52 7.42
N GLN A 315 17.85 -2.76 7.81
CA GLN A 315 18.51 -3.72 6.90
C GLN A 315 17.98 -5.15 6.98
N GLY A 316 17.68 -5.78 5.84
CA GLY A 316 17.36 -7.21 5.79
C GLY A 316 15.95 -7.56 6.26
N ILE A 317 15.02 -6.58 6.23
CA ILE A 317 13.69 -6.69 6.83
C ILE A 317 12.64 -6.52 5.72
N ASP A 318 11.71 -7.44 5.63
CA ASP A 318 10.60 -7.41 4.68
C ASP A 318 9.35 -6.77 5.30
N PHE A 319 8.47 -6.24 4.46
CA PHE A 319 7.21 -5.59 4.83
C PHE A 319 6.07 -6.11 3.97
N PHE A 320 4.95 -6.47 4.59
CA PHE A 320 3.72 -6.87 3.92
C PHE A 320 2.58 -5.98 4.36
N GLY A 321 1.89 -5.33 3.42
CA GLY A 321 0.75 -4.47 3.75
C GLY A 321 1.14 -3.30 4.66
N THR A 322 2.42 -2.87 4.70
CA THR A 322 2.92 -1.75 5.51
C THR A 322 4.29 -1.30 5.00
N THR A 323 4.82 -0.20 5.53
CA THR A 323 6.09 0.37 5.07
C THR A 323 6.82 1.17 6.16
N VAL A 324 7.87 1.89 5.77
CA VAL A 324 8.72 2.74 6.59
C VAL A 324 8.49 4.23 6.29
N ASN A 325 8.71 5.07 7.30
CA ASN A 325 8.67 6.53 7.18
C ASN A 325 9.89 7.16 7.85
N PHE A 326 10.77 7.79 7.07
CA PHE A 326 11.90 8.57 7.56
C PHE A 326 11.56 10.05 7.55
N ASN A 327 11.70 10.72 8.69
CA ASN A 327 11.36 12.12 8.84
C ASN A 327 12.55 12.90 9.42
N GLU A 328 13.07 13.85 8.63
CA GLU A 328 14.23 14.67 8.97
C GLU A 328 15.42 13.81 9.42
N CYS A 329 15.75 12.76 8.66
CA CYS A 329 16.93 11.93 8.88
C CYS A 329 17.99 12.11 7.79
N ASP A 330 19.15 12.63 8.16
CA ASP A 330 20.31 12.73 7.28
C ASP A 330 21.16 11.45 7.36
N GLY A 331 21.56 10.94 6.18
CA GLY A 331 22.42 9.76 6.09
C GLY A 331 21.73 8.42 6.42
N CYS A 332 20.39 8.40 6.54
CA CYS A 332 19.64 7.18 6.78
C CYS A 332 19.76 6.17 5.63
N SER A 333 19.73 4.89 5.97
CA SER A 333 19.83 3.79 5.00
C SER A 333 18.68 2.80 5.12
N PHE A 334 18.14 2.37 3.97
CA PHE A 334 17.14 1.31 3.88
C PHE A 334 17.58 0.27 2.86
N THR A 335 17.95 -0.93 3.32
CA THR A 335 18.66 -1.88 2.46
C THR A 335 18.18 -3.33 2.60
N ASN A 336 18.29 -4.11 1.52
CA ASN A 336 18.00 -5.54 1.52
C ASN A 336 16.58 -5.86 2.02
N ALA A 337 15.55 -5.32 1.37
CA ALA A 337 14.17 -5.42 1.85
C ALA A 337 13.18 -5.73 0.71
N THR A 338 12.17 -6.55 0.98
CA THR A 338 11.02 -6.74 0.10
C THR A 338 9.80 -6.07 0.71
N LEU A 339 9.10 -5.24 -0.06
CA LEU A 339 7.88 -4.55 0.35
C LEU A 339 6.76 -4.91 -0.61
N GLU A 340 5.83 -5.74 -0.14
CA GLU A 340 4.62 -6.14 -0.87
C GLU A 340 3.43 -5.34 -0.33
N TYR A 341 2.68 -4.68 -1.21
CA TYR A 341 1.56 -3.82 -0.84
C TYR A 341 1.89 -2.71 0.19
N PRO A 342 3.08 -2.04 0.10
CA PRO A 342 3.49 -1.08 1.12
C PRO A 342 2.59 0.15 1.15
N SER A 343 2.16 0.60 -0.03
CA SER A 343 1.40 1.84 -0.24
C SER A 343 0.00 1.51 -0.74
N THR A 344 -1.02 2.10 -0.13
CA THR A 344 -2.38 2.08 -0.65
C THR A 344 -3.07 3.41 -0.39
N SER A 345 -4.05 3.76 -1.23
CA SER A 345 -4.92 4.90 -0.97
C SER A 345 -5.83 4.65 0.24
N LYS A 346 -6.37 5.73 0.78
CA LYS A 346 -7.42 5.76 1.79
C LYS A 346 -8.83 5.63 1.17
N ARG A 347 -8.96 5.31 -0.13
CA ARG A 347 -10.27 5.15 -0.80
C ARG A 347 -11.10 4.01 -0.21
N GLY A 348 -10.45 2.94 0.28
CA GLY A 348 -11.12 1.89 1.06
C GLY A 348 -11.81 2.40 2.33
N LEU A 349 -11.33 3.52 2.89
CA LEU A 349 -11.93 4.25 4.03
C LEU A 349 -12.96 5.30 3.58
N GLY A 350 -13.36 5.31 2.31
CA GLY A 350 -14.29 6.30 1.77
C GLY A 350 -13.68 7.69 1.57
N ILE A 351 -12.36 7.83 1.66
CA ILE A 351 -11.66 9.11 1.50
C ILE A 351 -11.26 9.27 0.03
N ALA A 352 -11.80 10.29 -0.63
CA ALA A 352 -11.42 10.69 -1.99
C ALA A 352 -10.69 12.04 -1.98
N GLY A 353 -9.92 12.32 -3.03
CA GLY A 353 -9.18 13.56 -3.19
C GLY A 353 -8.12 13.74 -2.11
N GLU A 354 -7.41 12.66 -1.77
CA GLU A 354 -6.35 12.68 -0.78
C GLU A 354 -5.28 13.72 -1.11
N SER A 355 -4.69 14.31 -0.06
CA SER A 355 -3.55 15.20 -0.25
C SER A 355 -2.34 14.39 -0.69
N GLU A 356 -1.70 14.84 -1.77
CA GLU A 356 -0.44 14.28 -2.26
C GLU A 356 0.71 14.42 -1.22
N ASP A 357 0.56 15.29 -0.21
CA ASP A 357 1.52 15.42 0.90
C ASP A 357 1.26 14.42 2.04
N ASP A 358 0.07 13.83 2.14
CA ASP A 358 -0.37 13.01 3.28
C ASP A 358 -0.74 11.57 2.88
N ARG A 359 -0.09 11.04 1.85
CA ARG A 359 -0.22 9.63 1.46
C ARG A 359 0.55 8.70 2.38
N TRP A 360 0.00 7.50 2.59
CA TRP A 360 0.64 6.40 3.31
C TRP A 360 1.49 5.55 2.37
N MET A 361 2.78 5.88 2.30
CA MET A 361 3.73 5.20 1.42
C MET A 361 5.16 5.31 1.93
N THR A 362 6.07 4.50 1.37
CA THR A 362 7.50 4.57 1.67
C THR A 362 8.02 5.99 1.45
N ARG A 363 8.45 6.67 2.51
CA ARG A 363 8.76 8.10 2.46
C ARG A 363 10.04 8.46 3.21
N PHE A 364 10.76 9.40 2.62
CA PHE A 364 11.87 10.15 3.20
C PHE A 364 11.51 11.64 3.15
N TYR A 365 11.02 12.19 4.25
CA TYR A 365 10.66 13.60 4.36
C TYR A 365 11.85 14.42 4.85
N ARG A 366 12.29 15.39 4.04
CA ARG A 366 13.42 16.30 4.30
C ARG A 366 14.69 15.57 4.75
N CYS A 367 14.98 14.46 4.07
CA CYS A 367 16.16 13.66 4.32
C CYS A 367 17.24 14.00 3.29
N THR A 368 18.49 14.06 3.71
CA THR A 368 19.62 14.25 2.81
C THR A 368 20.61 13.10 2.89
N ASN A 369 21.33 12.86 1.79
CA ASN A 369 22.36 11.81 1.72
C ASN A 369 21.82 10.41 2.10
N SER A 370 20.52 10.16 1.91
CA SER A 370 19.91 8.86 2.22
C SER A 370 20.30 7.81 1.18
N PHE A 371 20.40 6.56 1.61
CA PHE A 371 20.79 5.43 0.76
C PHE A 371 19.75 4.30 0.80
N VAL A 372 19.03 4.14 -0.30
CA VAL A 372 18.10 3.03 -0.54
C VAL A 372 18.76 2.07 -1.52
N ASP A 373 18.95 0.81 -1.10
CA ASP A 373 19.71 -0.15 -1.90
C ASP A 373 19.19 -1.58 -1.79
N ASN A 374 19.14 -2.28 -2.93
CA ASN A 374 18.75 -3.69 -2.97
C ASN A 374 17.37 -3.94 -2.32
N ILE A 375 16.39 -3.10 -2.67
CA ILE A 375 15.00 -3.29 -2.23
C ILE A 375 14.09 -3.72 -3.39
N SER A 376 12.95 -4.33 -3.06
CA SER A 376 11.85 -4.58 -3.98
C SER A 376 10.58 -3.89 -3.46
N ILE A 377 9.90 -3.11 -4.29
CA ILE A 377 8.58 -2.55 -3.98
C ILE A 377 7.60 -3.02 -5.04
N THR A 378 6.50 -3.63 -4.62
CA THR A 378 5.53 -4.24 -5.53
C THR A 378 4.09 -4.04 -5.08
N ASN A 379 3.20 -4.03 -6.07
CA ASN A 379 1.75 -4.05 -5.90
C ASN A 379 1.21 -2.87 -5.06
N THR A 380 1.29 -1.64 -5.58
CA THR A 380 0.88 -0.43 -4.85
C THR A 380 -0.38 0.24 -5.43
N ASP A 381 -1.13 0.93 -4.57
CA ASP A 381 -2.05 2.01 -4.96
C ASP A 381 -1.46 3.36 -4.52
N GLY A 382 -0.89 4.09 -5.49
CA GLY A 382 0.02 5.21 -5.28
C GLY A 382 1.49 4.87 -5.56
N GLY A 383 2.37 5.85 -5.38
CA GLY A 383 3.78 5.77 -5.76
C GLY A 383 4.56 4.69 -5.00
N ALA A 384 5.75 4.38 -5.51
CA ALA A 384 6.64 3.40 -4.89
C ALA A 384 7.38 4.00 -3.70
N ILE A 385 8.06 5.14 -3.91
CA ILE A 385 8.88 5.80 -2.90
C ILE A 385 8.97 7.31 -3.17
N GLU A 386 8.90 8.12 -2.12
CA GLU A 386 9.03 9.58 -2.21
C GLU A 386 10.13 10.12 -1.31
N PHE A 387 10.89 11.06 -1.85
CA PHE A 387 11.79 11.96 -1.13
C PHE A 387 11.18 13.36 -1.18
N GLN A 388 10.60 13.80 -0.08
CA GLN A 388 9.88 15.06 -0.02
C GLN A 388 10.74 16.16 0.59
N GLY A 389 10.60 17.38 0.10
CA GLY A 389 11.35 18.53 0.58
C GLY A 389 11.79 19.42 -0.58
N SER A 390 11.98 20.70 -0.32
CA SER A 390 12.57 21.59 -1.31
C SER A 390 14.05 21.25 -1.57
N ALA A 391 14.65 21.82 -2.61
CA ALA A 391 16.07 21.62 -2.97
C ALA A 391 17.09 21.92 -1.85
N GLY A 392 16.70 22.66 -0.81
CA GLY A 392 17.53 22.90 0.38
C GLY A 392 17.28 21.96 1.55
N GLN A 393 16.30 21.07 1.44
CA GLN A 393 15.83 20.17 2.51
C GLN A 393 15.94 18.69 2.14
N SER A 394 15.91 18.37 0.85
CA SER A 394 16.10 17.01 0.35
C SER A 394 17.14 17.07 -0.76
N HIS A 395 18.25 16.37 -0.62
CA HIS A 395 19.30 16.33 -1.64
C HIS A 395 20.30 15.20 -1.45
N ASN A 396 20.99 14.83 -2.53
CA ASN A 396 22.00 13.77 -2.56
C ASN A 396 21.45 12.39 -2.16
N ASN A 397 20.15 12.16 -2.28
CA ASN A 397 19.55 10.87 -2.00
C ASN A 397 19.87 9.89 -3.13
N THR A 398 20.00 8.60 -2.80
CA THR A 398 20.33 7.55 -3.75
C THR A 398 19.33 6.42 -3.64
N VAL A 399 18.78 6.01 -4.79
CA VAL A 399 18.06 4.73 -4.94
C VAL A 399 18.85 3.89 -5.92
N ASN A 400 19.39 2.77 -5.43
CA ASN A 400 20.28 1.91 -6.17
C ASN A 400 19.82 0.44 -6.16
N ASN A 401 20.12 -0.28 -7.25
CA ASN A 401 19.98 -1.75 -7.31
C ASN A 401 18.62 -2.27 -6.85
N SER A 402 17.54 -1.53 -7.14
CA SER A 402 16.20 -1.80 -6.61
C SER A 402 15.21 -2.17 -7.72
N TYR A 403 14.19 -2.95 -7.35
CA TYR A 403 13.17 -3.48 -8.24
C TYR A 403 11.79 -2.87 -7.91
N PHE A 404 11.09 -2.39 -8.92
CA PHE A 404 9.78 -1.77 -8.80
C PHE A 404 8.82 -2.37 -9.84
N HIS A 405 7.72 -2.97 -9.39
CA HIS A 405 6.77 -3.64 -10.29
C HIS A 405 5.32 -3.53 -9.81
N ALA A 406 4.36 -3.43 -10.74
CA ALA A 406 2.94 -3.25 -10.45
C ALA A 406 2.71 -2.01 -9.55
N ILE A 407 3.22 -0.85 -10.01
CA ILE A 407 3.17 0.40 -9.25
C ILE A 407 2.00 1.27 -9.70
N ASP A 408 1.13 1.54 -8.75
CA ASP A 408 -0.05 2.39 -8.85
C ASP A 408 -1.07 1.97 -9.91
N TRP A 409 -2.01 1.11 -9.51
CA TRP A 409 -3.13 0.70 -10.36
C TRP A 409 -4.27 1.74 -10.46
N SER A 410 -4.18 2.89 -9.78
CA SER A 410 -5.17 3.98 -9.89
C SER A 410 -4.65 5.21 -10.64
N ALA A 411 -3.33 5.43 -10.64
CA ALA A 411 -2.69 6.60 -11.23
C ALA A 411 -3.24 7.93 -10.68
N ALA A 412 -3.70 7.97 -9.43
CA ALA A 412 -4.53 9.06 -8.90
C ALA A 412 -4.01 9.71 -7.60
N ASP A 413 -4.27 11.01 -7.48
CA ASP A 413 -3.99 11.84 -6.29
C ASP A 413 -2.53 11.73 -5.82
N GLN A 414 -1.62 11.80 -6.77
CA GLN A 414 -0.18 11.69 -6.59
C GLN A 414 0.56 12.96 -7.02
N LYS A 415 1.78 13.12 -6.49
CA LYS A 415 2.69 14.21 -6.83
C LYS A 415 3.07 14.21 -8.31
N GLY A 416 3.53 15.37 -8.78
CA GLY A 416 4.04 15.51 -10.14
C GLY A 416 2.96 15.21 -11.17
N LEU A 417 3.27 14.41 -12.19
CA LEU A 417 2.28 13.90 -13.16
C LEU A 417 1.85 12.48 -12.79
N MET A 418 1.45 12.32 -11.54
CA MET A 418 1.14 11.03 -10.90
C MET A 418 2.36 10.11 -10.91
N THR A 419 3.49 10.57 -10.39
CA THR A 419 4.79 9.93 -10.64
C THR A 419 5.02 8.65 -9.81
N THR A 420 5.70 7.65 -10.38
CA THR A 420 6.12 6.42 -9.66
C THR A 420 7.13 6.67 -8.54
N ILE A 421 8.18 7.46 -8.82
CA ILE A 421 9.26 7.80 -7.87
C ILE A 421 9.48 9.31 -7.89
N TYR A 422 9.29 9.94 -6.74
CA TYR A 422 9.38 11.39 -6.59
C TYR A 422 10.56 11.80 -5.71
N GLU A 423 11.26 12.84 -6.13
CA GLU A 423 12.17 13.62 -5.30
C GLU A 423 11.89 15.11 -5.54
N GLY A 424 11.49 15.83 -4.50
CA GLY A 424 11.18 17.26 -4.57
C GLY A 424 12.41 18.18 -4.57
N GLY A 425 13.56 17.61 -4.22
CA GLY A 425 14.80 18.31 -4.00
C GLY A 425 15.74 18.35 -5.20
N ARG A 426 16.99 17.92 -5.01
CA ARG A 426 18.03 17.96 -6.05
C ARG A 426 19.13 16.91 -5.87
N ASP A 427 19.96 16.76 -6.90
CA ASP A 427 21.19 15.96 -6.87
C ASP A 427 20.95 14.46 -6.55
N MET A 428 19.76 13.93 -6.87
CA MET A 428 19.42 12.51 -6.65
C MET A 428 20.17 11.58 -7.61
N TYR A 429 20.57 10.42 -7.10
CA TYR A 429 21.06 9.30 -7.90
C TYR A 429 19.99 8.22 -8.01
N PHE A 430 19.68 7.84 -9.25
CA PHE A 430 18.79 6.72 -9.54
C PHE A 430 19.53 5.74 -10.45
N THR A 431 20.10 4.68 -9.87
CA THR A 431 21.06 3.82 -10.59
C THR A 431 20.81 2.32 -10.45
N ASN A 432 21.07 1.55 -11.51
CA ASN A 432 20.98 0.07 -11.50
C ASN A 432 19.59 -0.46 -11.11
N ASN A 433 18.53 0.31 -11.31
CA ASN A 433 17.17 -0.09 -10.93
C ASN A 433 16.41 -0.73 -12.10
N THR A 434 15.41 -1.53 -11.76
CA THR A 434 14.46 -2.12 -12.69
C THR A 434 13.05 -1.60 -12.38
N VAL A 435 12.35 -1.04 -13.37
CA VAL A 435 10.98 -0.52 -13.22
C VAL A 435 10.10 -0.99 -14.37
N HIS A 436 8.99 -1.67 -14.08
CA HIS A 436 8.00 -2.05 -15.09
C HIS A 436 6.60 -2.29 -14.52
N LEU A 437 5.59 -2.36 -15.39
CA LEU A 437 4.18 -2.40 -15.05
C LEU A 437 3.79 -1.24 -14.11
N THR A 438 3.81 0.00 -14.64
CA THR A 438 3.39 1.19 -13.89
C THR A 438 2.15 1.83 -14.48
N GLY A 439 1.19 2.23 -13.64
CA GLY A 439 -0.01 2.93 -14.11
C GLY A 439 0.28 4.37 -14.53
N ALA A 440 1.12 5.04 -13.74
CA ALA A 440 1.68 6.35 -14.00
C ALA A 440 2.46 6.43 -15.33
N SER A 441 2.25 7.50 -16.11
CA SER A 441 3.07 7.79 -17.31
C SER A 441 4.47 8.32 -16.97
N SER A 442 4.61 8.99 -15.83
CA SER A 442 5.88 9.55 -15.38
C SER A 442 6.52 8.61 -14.35
N VAL A 443 7.58 7.91 -14.74
CA VAL A 443 8.33 7.05 -13.80
C VAL A 443 9.12 7.89 -12.80
N LEU A 444 9.83 8.92 -13.28
CA LEU A 444 10.72 9.73 -12.47
C LEU A 444 10.31 11.22 -12.51
N SER A 445 10.17 11.82 -11.33
CA SER A 445 10.15 13.27 -11.12
C SER A 445 11.06 13.56 -9.94
N ILE A 446 12.37 13.66 -10.22
CA ILE A 446 13.41 13.53 -9.20
C ILE A 446 14.32 14.76 -9.05
N GLY A 447 13.71 15.94 -9.02
CA GLY A 447 14.40 17.18 -8.69
C GLY A 447 15.38 17.71 -9.73
N ASP A 448 16.16 18.73 -9.32
CA ASP A 448 17.18 19.37 -10.16
C ASP A 448 18.49 18.57 -10.20
N ALA A 449 19.16 18.59 -11.36
CA ALA A 449 20.45 17.93 -11.60
C ALA A 449 20.55 16.43 -11.21
N PRO A 450 19.53 15.59 -11.50
CA PRO A 450 19.59 14.17 -11.16
C PRO A 450 20.62 13.42 -12.01
N LYS A 451 21.08 12.29 -11.47
CA LYS A 451 22.01 11.36 -12.11
C LYS A 451 21.33 10.01 -12.28
N VAL A 452 20.99 9.68 -13.52
CA VAL A 452 20.21 8.48 -13.87
C VAL A 452 21.07 7.57 -14.74
N PHE A 453 21.52 6.43 -14.20
CA PHE A 453 22.46 5.54 -14.89
C PHE A 453 22.05 4.07 -14.77
N TYR A 454 22.24 3.30 -15.85
CA TYR A 454 22.16 1.83 -15.83
C TYR A 454 20.82 1.25 -15.35
N ASN A 455 19.70 1.95 -15.56
CA ASN A 455 18.37 1.45 -15.20
C ASN A 455 17.71 0.73 -16.39
N GLU A 456 16.91 -0.28 -16.09
CA GLU A 456 16.01 -0.92 -17.05
C GLU A 456 14.58 -0.46 -16.77
N VAL A 457 13.94 0.19 -17.75
CA VAL A 457 12.59 0.74 -17.62
C VAL A 457 11.78 0.40 -18.86
N TRP A 458 10.69 -0.34 -18.70
CA TRP A 458 9.79 -0.75 -19.78
C TRP A 458 8.36 -0.94 -19.24
N ASP A 459 7.38 -1.04 -20.13
CA ASP A 459 5.99 -1.33 -19.74
C ASP A 459 5.40 -0.35 -18.70
N VAL A 460 5.35 0.93 -19.07
CA VAL A 460 4.96 2.05 -18.18
C VAL A 460 3.87 2.90 -18.81
N GLY A 461 3.06 3.56 -17.98
CA GLY A 461 2.04 4.53 -18.42
C GLY A 461 0.66 3.95 -18.69
N HIS A 462 0.40 2.73 -18.20
CA HIS A 462 -0.77 1.92 -18.50
C HIS A 462 -2.13 2.57 -18.25
N LEU A 463 -2.21 3.57 -17.36
CA LEU A 463 -3.47 4.20 -16.93
C LEU A 463 -3.61 5.66 -17.35
N GLN A 464 -2.64 6.16 -18.12
CA GLN A 464 -2.59 7.57 -18.50
C GLN A 464 -2.45 7.82 -20.00
N THR A 465 -2.26 6.77 -20.82
CA THR A 465 -2.07 6.89 -22.27
C THR A 465 -3.19 6.27 -23.10
#